data_AF-A0A1Y1NHN7-F1
#
_entry.id   AF-A0A1Y1NHN7-F1
#
_cell.length_a   1.000
_cell.length_b   1.000
_cell.length_c   1.000
_cell.angle_alpha   90.00
_cell.angle_beta   90.00
_cell.angle_gamma   90.00
#
_symmetry.space_group_name_H-M   'P 1'
#
loop_
_entity.id
_entity.type
_entity.pdbx_description
1 polymer ?
#
loop_
_entity_poly.entity_id
_entity_poly.type
_entity_poly.pdbx_seq_one_letter_code
_entity_poly.pdbx_strand_id
1 'polypeptide(L)'
;MVIYCCVPTCKVRSGQGIKMHRFPKDPHLQTQWLNAISSSLLHQKDRTFIYKTYRVCHNHFDESSIIPCGRRGSNLKYDAVPVLNVGICRQRERLDMEEAECSTSVSTPQCESPTLPTALEGNVIESNSLN
;
A
#
# COMPACT_ATOMS: atom_id res chain seq x y z
N MET A 1 -21.09 23.42 -11.56
CA MET A 1 -20.41 22.15 -11.92
C MET A 1 -20.20 21.34 -10.65
N VAL A 2 -20.70 20.10 -10.58
CA VAL A 2 -20.50 19.21 -9.43
C VAL A 2 -19.19 18.45 -9.64
N ILE A 3 -18.29 18.48 -8.66
CA ILE A 3 -17.02 17.74 -8.70
C ILE A 3 -17.12 16.60 -7.70
N TYR A 4 -16.80 15.38 -8.14
CA TYR A 4 -16.73 14.19 -7.29
C TYR A 4 -15.30 13.93 -6.83
N CYS A 5 -15.15 13.33 -5.66
CA CYS A 5 -13.86 12.81 -5.23
C CYS A 5 -13.37 11.75 -6.22
N CYS A 6 -12.09 11.76 -6.57
CA CYS A 6 -11.49 10.80 -7.49
C CYS A 6 -11.17 9.43 -6.85
N VAL A 7 -11.39 9.28 -5.54
CA VAL A 7 -11.20 8.01 -4.83
C VAL A 7 -12.38 7.09 -5.14
N PRO A 8 -12.15 5.86 -5.63
CA PRO A 8 -13.22 4.97 -6.13
C PRO A 8 -14.23 4.57 -5.06
N THR A 9 -13.81 4.46 -3.81
CA THR A 9 -14.68 4.14 -2.66
C THR A 9 -15.41 5.35 -2.10
N CYS A 10 -15.11 6.56 -2.57
CA CYS A 10 -15.62 7.80 -2.01
C CYS A 10 -16.77 8.36 -2.84
N LYS A 11 -17.90 8.64 -2.18
CA LYS A 11 -19.10 9.23 -2.80
C LYS A 11 -19.25 10.73 -2.54
N VAL A 12 -18.23 11.37 -1.97
CA VAL A 12 -18.28 12.78 -1.60
C VAL A 12 -18.28 13.65 -2.87
N ARG A 13 -19.17 14.65 -2.87
CA ARG A 13 -19.30 15.64 -3.94
C ARG A 13 -19.11 17.06 -3.42
N SER A 14 -18.69 17.96 -4.30
CA SER A 14 -18.59 19.38 -4.01
C SER A 14 -19.95 19.94 -3.55
N GLY A 15 -19.94 20.84 -2.57
CA GLY A 15 -21.14 21.45 -1.99
C GLY A 15 -21.74 20.74 -0.77
N GLN A 16 -21.14 19.63 -0.30
CA GLN A 16 -21.56 18.92 0.92
C GLN A 16 -20.91 19.47 2.21
N GLY A 17 -20.42 20.71 2.20
CA GLY A 17 -19.63 21.27 3.31
C GLY A 17 -18.21 20.70 3.45
N ILE A 18 -17.86 19.65 2.70
CA ILE A 18 -16.52 19.05 2.71
C ILE A 18 -15.61 19.76 1.71
N LYS A 19 -14.41 20.11 2.17
CA LYS A 19 -13.38 20.74 1.34
C LYS A 19 -12.79 19.74 0.34
N MET A 20 -12.58 20.21 -0.89
CA MET A 20 -11.97 19.46 -1.97
C MET A 20 -10.58 20.00 -2.25
N HIS A 21 -9.57 19.15 -2.15
CA HIS A 21 -8.17 19.50 -2.38
C HIS A 21 -7.74 19.20 -3.81
N ARG A 22 -6.87 20.06 -4.35
CA ARG A 22 -6.24 19.88 -5.65
C ARG A 22 -5.05 18.96 -5.51
N PHE A 23 -4.70 18.26 -6.59
CA PHE A 23 -3.41 17.58 -6.65
C PHE A 23 -2.27 18.60 -6.50
N PRO A 24 -1.14 18.20 -5.90
CA PRO A 24 0.03 19.05 -5.79
C PRO A 24 0.64 19.33 -7.17
N LYS A 25 1.41 20.43 -7.26
CA LYS A 25 2.19 20.77 -8.47
C LYS A 25 3.47 19.93 -8.56
N ASP A 26 4.02 19.54 -7.42
CA ASP A 26 5.22 18.72 -7.35
C ASP A 26 4.95 17.33 -7.94
N PRO A 27 5.69 16.93 -8.98
CA PRO A 27 5.44 15.66 -9.65
C PRO A 27 5.69 14.47 -8.72
N HIS A 28 6.70 14.55 -7.84
CA HIS A 28 6.99 13.47 -6.90
C HIS A 28 5.81 13.20 -5.95
N LEU A 29 5.31 14.26 -5.30
CA LEU A 29 4.16 14.14 -4.39
C LEU A 29 2.88 13.76 -5.14
N GLN A 30 2.70 14.28 -6.37
CA GLN A 30 1.57 13.88 -7.20
C GLN A 30 1.61 12.39 -7.54
N THR A 31 2.79 11.83 -7.83
CA THR A 31 2.95 10.37 -8.01
C THR A 31 2.56 9.62 -6.75
N GLN A 32 2.99 10.09 -5.57
CA GLN A 32 2.60 9.44 -4.30
C GLN A 32 1.09 9.44 -4.10
N TRP A 33 0.40 10.54 -4.42
CA TRP A 33 -1.06 10.60 -4.36
C TRP A 33 -1.71 9.61 -5.34
N LEU A 34 -1.19 9.53 -6.58
CA LEU A 34 -1.70 8.60 -7.58
C LEU A 34 -1.50 7.15 -7.16
N ASN A 35 -0.35 6.83 -6.57
CA ASN A 35 -0.05 5.50 -6.04
C ASN A 35 -0.97 5.15 -4.86
N ALA A 36 -1.20 6.10 -3.96
CA ALA A 36 -2.07 5.90 -2.80
C ALA A 36 -3.54 5.68 -3.18
N ILE A 37 -4.02 6.37 -4.22
CA ILE A 37 -5.41 6.21 -4.70
C ILE A 37 -5.59 4.92 -5.51
N SER A 38 -4.50 4.28 -5.95
CA SER A 38 -4.51 3.00 -6.68
C SER A 38 -5.54 2.93 -7.82
N SER A 39 -5.82 4.06 -8.47
CA SER A 39 -6.77 4.14 -9.59
C SER A 39 -6.02 4.11 -10.91
N SER A 40 -6.11 2.98 -11.62
CA SER A 40 -5.49 2.79 -12.93
C SER A 40 -5.92 3.84 -13.97
N LEU A 41 -7.11 4.42 -13.81
CA LEU A 41 -7.64 5.47 -14.68
C LEU A 41 -6.89 6.79 -14.54
N LEU A 42 -6.41 7.11 -13.33
CA LEU A 42 -5.66 8.34 -13.09
C LEU A 42 -4.23 8.23 -13.62
N HIS A 43 -3.64 7.04 -13.58
CA HIS A 43 -2.26 6.80 -14.05
C HIS A 43 -2.11 6.96 -15.56
N GLN A 44 -3.18 6.71 -16.34
CA GLN A 44 -3.17 6.89 -17.80
C GLN A 44 -3.38 8.34 -18.27
N LYS A 45 -3.64 9.28 -17.36
CA LYS A 45 -3.97 10.67 -17.72
C LYS A 45 -2.78 11.60 -17.50
N ASP A 46 -2.79 12.72 -18.24
CA ASP A 46 -1.77 13.75 -18.08
C ASP A 46 -1.83 14.40 -16.70
N ARG A 47 -0.65 14.63 -16.13
CA ARG A 47 -0.46 15.28 -14.81
C ARG A 47 -1.16 16.64 -14.72
N THR A 48 -1.10 17.41 -15.80
CA THR A 48 -1.73 18.74 -15.91
C THR A 48 -3.25 18.63 -15.96
N PHE A 49 -3.77 17.62 -16.67
CA PHE A 49 -5.20 17.31 -16.71
C PHE A 49 -5.69 16.86 -15.33
N ILE A 50 -4.92 16.00 -14.65
CA ILE A 50 -5.22 15.53 -13.29
C ILE A 50 -5.35 16.71 -12.33
N TYR A 51 -4.35 17.60 -12.34
CA TYR A 51 -4.34 18.81 -11.52
C TYR A 51 -5.55 19.73 -11.77
N LYS A 52 -5.98 19.89 -13.03
CA LYS A 52 -7.10 20.77 -13.37
C LYS A 52 -8.47 20.15 -13.03
N THR A 53 -8.64 18.87 -13.32
CA THR A 53 -9.97 18.21 -13.35
C THR A 53 -10.30 17.48 -12.04
N TYR A 54 -9.36 16.73 -11.47
CA TYR A 54 -9.65 15.82 -10.35
C TYR A 54 -9.38 16.45 -8.99
N ARG A 55 -10.16 16.01 -7.97
CA ARG A 55 -10.04 16.48 -6.58
C ARG A 55 -10.14 15.31 -5.61
N VAL A 56 -9.48 15.46 -4.47
CA VAL A 56 -9.56 14.54 -3.33
C VAL A 56 -10.27 15.26 -2.19
N CYS A 57 -11.26 14.63 -1.55
CA CYS A 57 -11.95 15.27 -0.43
C CYS A 57 -11.11 15.26 0.85
N HIS A 58 -11.46 16.15 1.78
CA HIS A 58 -10.79 16.32 3.06
C HIS A 58 -10.64 15.02 3.88
N ASN A 59 -11.64 14.15 3.84
CA ASN A 59 -11.70 12.91 4.62
C ASN A 59 -10.57 11.90 4.35
N HIS A 60 -9.80 12.08 3.27
CA HIS A 60 -8.68 11.20 2.94
C HIS A 60 -7.34 11.68 3.53
N PHE A 61 -7.34 12.85 4.17
CA PHE A 61 -6.17 13.43 4.82
C PHE A 61 -6.37 13.41 6.33
N ASP A 62 -5.27 13.18 7.04
CA ASP A 62 -5.24 13.32 8.49
C ASP A 62 -5.26 14.81 8.88
N GLU A 63 -5.94 15.13 9.98
CA GLU A 63 -6.04 16.50 10.51
C GLU A 63 -4.65 17.07 10.84
N SER A 64 -3.72 16.21 11.26
CA SER A 64 -2.31 16.57 11.50
C SER A 64 -1.60 17.11 10.25
N SER A 65 -2.03 16.67 9.07
CA SER A 65 -1.48 17.05 7.76
C SER A 65 -2.20 18.27 7.16
N ILE A 66 -3.24 18.77 7.84
CA ILE A 66 -4.07 19.88 7.42
C ILE A 66 -3.67 21.14 8.19
N ILE A 67 -3.40 22.20 7.45
CA ILE A 67 -3.06 23.51 8.00
C ILE A 67 -4.34 24.37 8.06
N PRO A 68 -4.90 24.65 9.25
CA PRO A 68 -6.19 25.32 9.39
C PRO A 68 -6.22 26.73 8.78
N CYS A 69 -5.07 27.41 8.73
CA CYS A 69 -4.92 28.79 8.21
C CYS A 69 -4.11 28.87 6.90
N GLY A 70 -4.20 27.87 6.03
CA GLY A 70 -3.53 27.90 4.72
C GLY A 70 -4.06 29.03 3.83
N ARG A 71 -3.28 30.11 3.67
CA ARG A 71 -3.66 31.27 2.82
C ARG A 71 -3.55 31.02 1.31
N ARG A 72 -2.97 29.89 0.87
CA ARG A 72 -2.73 29.60 -0.55
C ARG A 72 -3.25 28.22 -0.96
N GLY A 73 -4.51 28.16 -1.38
CA GLY A 73 -5.06 27.21 -2.36
C GLY A 73 -5.12 25.72 -2.01
N SER A 74 -4.33 25.24 -1.05
CA SER A 74 -4.40 23.91 -0.47
C SER A 74 -4.01 24.03 1.00
N ASN A 75 -4.90 23.62 1.89
CA ASN A 75 -4.66 23.64 3.35
C ASN A 75 -3.95 22.36 3.79
N LEU A 76 -3.05 21.85 2.94
CA LEU A 76 -2.32 20.62 3.17
C LEU A 76 -0.84 20.95 3.34
N LYS A 77 -0.18 20.22 4.23
CA LYS A 77 1.26 20.26 4.39
C LYS A 77 1.96 19.82 3.10
N TYR A 78 3.20 20.25 2.91
CA TYR A 78 3.98 19.97 1.70
C TYR A 78 4.20 18.47 1.45
N ASP A 79 4.25 17.66 2.50
CA ASP A 79 4.43 16.21 2.49
C ASP A 79 3.13 15.43 2.70
N ALA A 80 1.99 16.12 2.72
CA ALA A 80 0.70 15.47 2.96
C ALA A 80 0.32 14.56 1.79
N VAL A 81 0.05 13.30 2.11
CA VAL A 81 -0.44 12.27 1.17
C VAL A 81 -1.79 11.74 1.65
N PRO A 82 -2.72 11.42 0.73
CA PRO A 82 -3.98 10.79 1.11
C PRO A 82 -3.67 9.36 1.56
N VAL A 83 -3.77 9.08 2.85
CA VAL A 83 -3.50 7.75 3.42
C VAL A 83 -4.77 7.07 3.94
N LEU A 84 -5.84 7.84 4.19
CA LEU A 84 -7.08 7.31 4.75
C LEU A 84 -8.04 6.85 3.65
N ASN A 85 -8.55 5.62 3.78
CA ASN A 85 -9.71 5.10 3.05
C ASN A 85 -9.63 5.24 1.53
N VAL A 86 -8.44 5.20 0.95
CA VAL A 86 -8.20 5.53 -0.46
C VAL A 86 -8.60 4.41 -1.44
N GLY A 87 -9.33 3.42 -0.95
CA GLY A 87 -9.86 2.37 -1.80
C GLY A 87 -8.78 1.43 -2.29
N ILE A 88 -8.03 0.84 -1.37
CA ILE A 88 -7.56 -0.52 -1.59
C ILE A 88 -8.85 -1.35 -1.68
N CYS A 89 -9.30 -1.64 -2.90
CA CYS A 89 -10.17 -2.79 -3.09
C CYS A 89 -9.36 -3.93 -2.49
N ARG A 90 -9.81 -4.46 -1.35
CA ARG A 90 -9.09 -5.50 -0.62
C ARG A 90 -8.88 -6.66 -1.61
N GLN A 91 -7.72 -6.71 -2.24
CA GLN A 91 -7.09 -7.97 -2.57
C GLN A 91 -6.63 -8.53 -1.22
N ARG A 92 -7.62 -8.96 -0.43
CA ARG A 92 -7.49 -9.98 0.60
C ARG A 92 -7.13 -11.25 -0.18
N GLU A 93 -6.11 -12.06 0.10
CA GLU A 93 -5.50 -12.51 1.34
C GLU A 93 -4.11 -13.08 0.97
N ARG A 94 -3.04 -12.67 1.66
CA ARG A 94 -1.87 -13.54 1.96
C ARG A 94 -1.09 -12.98 3.15
N LEU A 95 -1.83 -12.68 4.20
CA LEU A 95 -1.35 -12.76 5.58
C LEU A 95 -2.25 -13.78 6.28
N ASP A 96 -2.42 -14.94 5.67
CA ASP A 96 -2.50 -16.17 6.47
C ASP A 96 -1.05 -16.34 6.97
N MET A 97 -0.78 -15.98 8.23
CA MET A 97 -0.88 -16.93 9.33
C MET A 97 0.02 -18.14 9.06
N GLU A 98 1.30 -17.96 9.34
CA GLU A 98 2.08 -18.98 10.05
C GLU A 98 3.00 -18.21 11.00
N GLU A 99 2.44 -17.90 12.17
CA GLU A 99 3.19 -17.96 13.42
C GLU A 99 3.74 -19.38 13.55
N ALA A 100 4.93 -19.62 13.02
CA ALA A 100 5.84 -20.56 13.63
C ALA A 100 6.99 -19.71 14.16
N GLU A 101 7.00 -19.59 15.48
CA GLU A 101 8.04 -18.92 16.24
C GLU A 101 9.44 -19.46 15.90
N CYS A 102 10.41 -18.63 16.25
CA CYS A 102 11.79 -18.99 16.55
C CYS A 102 12.76 -19.01 15.35
N SER A 103 13.59 -17.96 15.35
CA SER A 103 15.05 -18.05 15.26
C SER A 103 15.63 -19.07 14.29
N THR A 104 16.37 -18.61 13.29
CA THR A 104 17.78 -19.01 13.04
C THR A 104 18.16 -18.73 11.59
N SER A 105 19.05 -17.76 11.45
CA SER A 105 20.20 -17.68 10.53
C SER A 105 20.09 -18.11 9.07
N VAL A 106 20.51 -17.18 8.20
CA VAL A 106 21.64 -17.35 7.27
C VAL A 106 21.51 -18.37 6.12
N SER A 107 21.85 -17.82 4.94
CA SER A 107 22.39 -18.47 3.74
C SER A 107 21.43 -19.14 2.76
N THR A 108 21.40 -18.52 1.57
CA THR A 108 21.32 -19.14 0.24
C THR A 108 21.99 -20.53 0.19
N PRO A 109 21.45 -21.47 -0.61
CA PRO A 109 22.15 -21.74 -1.86
C PRO A 109 21.25 -22.13 -3.06
N GLN A 110 21.92 -22.16 -4.21
CA GLN A 110 21.47 -22.38 -5.58
C GLN A 110 20.80 -23.73 -5.83
N CYS A 111 19.90 -23.75 -6.83
CA CYS A 111 19.44 -24.94 -7.51
C CYS A 111 20.48 -25.39 -8.54
N GLU A 112 21.19 -26.47 -8.26
CA GLU A 112 21.66 -27.40 -9.29
C GLU A 112 21.56 -28.82 -8.73
N SER A 113 20.52 -29.51 -9.16
CA SER A 113 20.34 -30.96 -9.11
C SER A 113 21.30 -31.66 -10.09
N PRO A 114 21.40 -33.00 -10.17
CA PRO A 114 21.24 -34.06 -9.16
C PRO A 114 22.30 -35.18 -9.32
N THR A 115 22.65 -35.90 -8.24
CA THR A 115 23.17 -37.28 -8.40
C THR A 115 22.76 -38.15 -7.21
N LEU A 116 21.73 -38.97 -7.40
CA LEU A 116 21.56 -40.25 -6.69
C LEU A 116 22.70 -41.18 -7.14
N PRO A 117 23.20 -42.15 -6.33
CA PRO A 117 22.28 -43.19 -5.86
C PRO A 117 22.70 -43.95 -4.58
N THR A 118 21.83 -44.86 -4.14
CA THR A 118 22.16 -46.18 -3.55
C THR A 118 22.91 -46.13 -2.20
N ALA A 119 22.40 -46.70 -1.10
CA ALA A 119 22.11 -48.10 -0.94
C ALA A 119 21.70 -48.37 0.52
N LEU A 120 20.85 -49.37 0.72
CA LEU A 120 21.00 -50.50 1.66
C LEU A 120 21.11 -50.17 3.16
N GLU A 121 20.10 -50.48 3.96
CA GLU A 121 19.83 -51.79 4.61
C GLU A 121 20.21 -51.74 6.10
N GLY A 122 19.48 -52.49 6.93
CA GLY A 122 19.90 -52.87 8.29
C GLY A 122 19.26 -52.04 9.41
N ASN A 123 18.13 -52.43 10.00
CA ASN A 123 17.98 -53.46 11.04
C ASN A 123 18.60 -53.02 12.40
N VAL A 124 17.83 -52.49 13.36
CA VAL A 124 17.12 -53.15 14.48
C VAL A 124 18.04 -53.47 15.69
N ILE A 125 17.44 -53.37 16.89
CA ILE A 125 17.86 -53.85 18.22
C ILE A 125 18.75 -52.86 19.01
N GLU A 126 18.23 -52.08 19.96
CA GLU A 126 17.72 -52.43 21.33
C GLU A 126 18.84 -52.62 22.37
N SER A 127 18.54 -52.13 23.57
CA SER A 127 19.02 -52.50 24.90
C SER A 127 20.09 -51.62 25.60
N ASN A 128 19.57 -50.90 26.62
CA ASN A 128 19.99 -50.82 28.03
C ASN A 128 21.45 -50.44 28.36
N SER A 129 21.71 -49.38 29.16
CA SER A 129 21.83 -49.43 30.65
C SER A 129 22.59 -50.69 31.11
N LEU A 130 23.71 -50.66 31.81
CA LEU A 130 24.25 -49.79 32.86
C LEU A 130 25.78 -49.60 32.56
N ASN A 131 26.54 -48.69 33.17
CA ASN A 131 27.08 -48.73 34.53
C ASN A 131 27.74 -47.37 34.83
#